data_AF-A0A962YU68-F1
#
_entry.id   AF-A0A962YU68-F1
#
_cell.length_a   1.000
_cell.length_b   1.000
_cell.length_c   1.000
_cell.angle_alpha   90.00
_cell.angle_beta   90.00
_cell.angle_gamma   90.00
#
_symmetry.space_group_name_H-M   'P 1'
#
loop_
_entity.id
_entity.type
_entity.pdbx_description
1 polymer ?
#
loop_
_entity_poly.entity_id
_entity_poly.type
_entity_poly.pdbx_seq_one_letter_code
_entity_poly.pdbx_strand_id
1 'polypeptide(L)'
;MAVKEVVIVSAARTAIGKFMGSLKDVSARDLAITAAKGAIERSGVPADKIDEICMGQLYTGMQGSLPARQVSMRVGLPAYSSAVSVNQNCTSGMRALEIA
;
A
#
# COMPACT_ATOMS: atom_id res chain seq x y z
N MET A 1 -17.73 -16.20 16.07
CA MET A 1 -17.09 -14.91 16.44
C MET A 1 -17.94 -13.79 15.90
N ALA A 2 -18.18 -12.74 16.68
CA ALA A 2 -18.86 -11.54 16.17
C ALA A 2 -17.92 -10.77 15.24
N VAL A 3 -18.46 -10.23 14.15
CA VAL A 3 -17.72 -9.31 13.27
C VAL A 3 -17.35 -8.08 14.09
N LYS A 4 -16.09 -7.68 14.05
CA LYS A 4 -15.65 -6.43 14.70
C LYS A 4 -16.00 -5.25 13.81
N GLU A 5 -16.41 -4.14 14.41
CA GLU A 5 -16.53 -2.87 13.69
C GLU A 5 -15.16 -2.45 13.15
N VAL A 6 -15.11 -2.08 11.87
CA VAL A 6 -13.89 -1.65 11.17
C VAL A 6 -13.97 -0.15 10.91
N VAL A 7 -12.90 0.57 11.21
CA VAL A 7 -12.83 2.04 11.05
C VAL A 7 -11.60 2.43 10.22
N ILE A 8 -11.74 3.47 9.39
CA ILE A 8 -10.62 4.06 8.64
C ILE A 8 -10.09 5.25 9.43
N VAL A 9 -8.87 5.14 9.94
CA VAL A 9 -8.25 6.17 10.79
C VAL A 9 -7.41 7.19 10.01
N SER A 10 -7.07 6.91 8.74
CA SER A 10 -6.29 7.81 7.88
C SER A 10 -6.38 7.43 6.41
N ALA A 11 -6.11 8.40 5.53
CA ALA A 11 -5.98 8.21 4.10
C ALA A 11 -4.96 9.20 3.48
N ALA A 12 -4.21 8.74 2.48
CA ALA A 12 -3.33 9.56 1.68
C ALA A 12 -3.20 9.00 0.25
N ARG A 13 -2.80 9.85 -0.69
CA ARG A 13 -2.50 9.48 -2.07
C ARG A 13 -1.39 10.37 -2.63
N THR A 14 -0.71 9.88 -3.67
CA THR A 14 0.15 10.73 -4.50
C THR A 14 -0.67 11.60 -5.45
N ALA A 15 -0.01 12.52 -6.15
CA ALA A 15 -0.56 13.13 -7.36
C ALA A 15 -0.71 12.06 -8.46
N ILE A 16 -1.70 12.23 -9.34
CA ILE A 16 -1.90 11.35 -10.50
C ILE A 16 -1.15 11.98 -11.69
N GLY A 17 -0.15 11.27 -12.20
CA GLY A 17 0.63 11.70 -13.36
C GLY A 17 -0.06 11.33 -14.68
N LYS A 18 0.23 12.10 -15.74
CA LYS A 18 -0.09 11.69 -17.12
C LYS A 18 0.95 10.67 -17.61
N PHE A 19 0.57 9.83 -18.58
CA PHE A 19 1.50 8.93 -19.24
C PHE A 19 2.68 9.70 -19.83
N MET A 20 3.91 9.25 -19.57
CA MET A 20 5.17 9.95 -19.92
C MET A 20 5.29 11.39 -19.37
N GLY A 21 4.52 11.74 -18.35
CA GLY A 21 4.51 13.07 -17.72
C GLY A 21 5.45 13.22 -16.52
N SER A 22 5.02 14.01 -15.53
CA SER A 22 5.83 14.44 -14.38
C SER A 22 6.33 13.31 -13.45
N LEU A 23 5.69 12.14 -13.48
CA LEU A 23 6.05 10.99 -12.63
C LEU A 23 6.66 9.83 -13.41
N LYS A 24 7.04 10.03 -14.69
CA LYS A 24 7.52 8.96 -15.57
C LYS A 24 8.75 8.21 -15.05
N ASP A 25 9.61 8.90 -14.29
CA ASP A 25 10.86 8.38 -13.77
C ASP A 25 10.72 7.84 -12.33
N VAL A 26 9.50 7.86 -11.77
CA VAL A 26 9.19 7.36 -10.42
C VAL A 26 8.58 5.97 -10.52
N SER A 27 9.18 4.99 -9.83
CA SER A 27 8.65 3.62 -9.84
C SER A 27 7.29 3.52 -9.13
N ALA A 28 6.45 2.57 -9.53
CA ALA A 28 5.18 2.30 -8.86
C ALA A 28 5.37 2.00 -7.36
N ARG A 29 6.45 1.27 -7.01
CA ARG A 29 6.84 1.02 -5.63
C ARG A 29 7.11 2.30 -4.84
N ASP A 30 7.83 3.25 -5.41
CA ASP A 30 8.18 4.51 -4.71
C ASP A 30 6.96 5.42 -4.55
N LEU A 31 6.02 5.39 -5.50
CA LEU A 31 4.71 6.04 -5.36
C LEU A 31 3.90 5.41 -4.22
N ALA A 32 3.87 4.07 -4.13
CA ALA A 32 3.18 3.36 -3.05
C ALA A 32 3.80 3.65 -1.68
N ILE A 33 5.13 3.66 -1.57
CA ILE A 33 5.86 4.05 -0.34
C ILE A 33 5.49 5.47 0.08
N THR A 34 5.44 6.41 -0.86
CA THR A 34 5.10 7.81 -0.59
C THR A 34 3.68 7.93 -0.04
N ALA A 35 2.71 7.27 -0.67
CA ALA A 35 1.33 7.27 -0.19
C ALA A 35 1.18 6.59 1.19
N ALA A 36 1.81 5.44 1.39
CA ALA A 36 1.76 4.70 2.65
C ALA A 36 2.40 5.50 3.81
N LYS A 37 3.57 6.13 3.60
CA LYS A 37 4.18 7.02 4.61
C LYS A 37 3.25 8.16 4.99
N GLY A 38 2.64 8.82 4.01
CA GLY A 38 1.69 9.90 4.29
C GLY A 38 0.45 9.44 5.06
N ALA A 39 -0.05 8.22 4.82
CA ALA A 39 -1.19 7.67 5.56
C ALA A 39 -0.80 7.31 7.01
N ILE A 40 0.36 6.67 7.20
CA ILE A 40 0.88 6.27 8.52
C ILE A 40 1.21 7.50 9.38
N GLU A 41 1.87 8.51 8.80
CA GLU A 41 2.19 9.75 9.52
C GLU A 41 0.92 10.46 10.00
N ARG A 42 -0.10 10.58 9.14
CA ARG A 42 -1.37 11.25 9.47
C ARG A 42 -2.23 10.47 10.47
N SER A 43 -2.10 9.14 10.54
CA SER A 43 -2.86 8.34 11.50
C SER A 43 -2.32 8.47 12.93
N GLY A 44 -1.05 8.87 13.08
CA GLY A 44 -0.36 8.83 14.36
C GLY A 44 -0.09 7.41 14.88
N VAL A 45 -0.36 6.38 14.07
CA VAL A 45 -0.13 4.97 14.43
C VAL A 45 1.33 4.62 14.17
N PRO A 46 2.07 4.12 15.17
CA PRO A 46 3.43 3.64 14.96
C PRO A 46 3.47 2.50 13.92
N ALA A 47 4.42 2.55 12.99
CA ALA A 47 4.51 1.57 11.90
C ALA A 47 4.73 0.12 12.39
N ASP A 48 5.33 -0.05 13.57
CA ASP A 48 5.55 -1.34 14.25
C ASP A 48 4.27 -1.96 14.84
N LYS A 49 3.17 -1.20 14.89
CA LYS A 49 1.83 -1.65 15.29
C LYS A 49 0.96 -2.10 14.12
N ILE A 50 1.47 -2.04 12.89
CA ILE A 50 0.72 -2.45 11.69
C ILE A 50 1.04 -3.91 11.39
N ASP A 51 0.01 -4.75 11.45
CA ASP A 51 0.15 -6.21 11.32
C ASP A 51 0.33 -6.67 9.86
N GLU A 52 -0.34 -6.00 8.92
CA GLU A 52 -0.39 -6.42 7.51
C GLU A 52 -0.47 -5.23 6.54
N ILE A 53 0.07 -5.41 5.33
CA ILE A 53 -0.23 -4.56 4.18
C ILE A 53 -0.96 -5.35 3.09
N CYS A 54 -2.16 -4.88 2.74
CA CYS A 54 -2.91 -5.32 1.56
C CYS A 54 -2.74 -4.28 0.45
N MET A 55 -2.04 -4.60 -0.64
CA MET A 55 -1.72 -3.63 -1.70
C MET A 55 -2.25 -4.07 -3.05
N GLY A 56 -3.10 -3.25 -3.67
CA GLY A 56 -3.56 -3.47 -5.03
C GLY A 56 -2.51 -3.08 -6.07
N GLN A 57 -2.16 -3.98 -7.00
CA GLN A 57 -1.29 -3.65 -8.14
C GLN A 57 -1.54 -4.56 -9.33
N LEU A 58 -1.89 -3.97 -10.48
CA LEU A 58 -2.19 -4.71 -11.72
C LEU A 58 -0.93 -5.20 -12.43
N TYR A 59 0.01 -4.29 -12.73
CA TYR A 59 1.25 -4.63 -13.44
C TYR A 59 2.41 -4.76 -12.45
N THR A 60 2.86 -5.99 -12.21
CA THR A 60 3.95 -6.30 -11.26
C THR A 60 5.31 -6.49 -11.93
N GLY A 61 5.36 -6.46 -13.27
CA GLY A 61 6.60 -6.56 -14.04
C GLY A 61 7.63 -5.51 -13.62
N MET A 62 8.88 -5.93 -13.45
CA MET A 62 10.01 -5.09 -13.03
C MET A 62 9.86 -4.43 -11.64
N GLN A 63 8.93 -4.89 -10.81
CA GLN A 63 8.75 -4.37 -9.44
C GLN A 63 9.41 -5.25 -8.37
N GLY A 64 10.11 -6.32 -8.76
CA GLY A 64 10.74 -7.30 -7.87
C GLY A 64 9.74 -8.28 -7.25
N SER A 65 10.23 -9.13 -6.35
CA SER A 65 9.37 -10.10 -5.64
C SER A 65 8.46 -9.39 -4.64
N LEU A 66 7.16 -9.72 -4.68
CA LEU A 66 6.12 -9.24 -3.77
C LEU A 66 6.19 -7.72 -3.45
N PRO A 67 5.77 -6.84 -4.37
CA PRO A 67 5.86 -5.38 -4.20
C PRO A 67 5.27 -4.87 -2.88
N ALA A 68 4.16 -5.43 -2.41
CA ALA A 68 3.56 -5.07 -1.12
C ALA A 68 4.55 -5.22 0.05
N ARG A 69 5.33 -6.31 0.08
CA ARG A 69 6.34 -6.55 1.11
C ARG A 69 7.52 -5.59 1.01
N GLN A 70 7.89 -5.22 -0.21
CA GLN A 70 8.91 -4.20 -0.41
C GLN A 70 8.48 -2.83 0.11
N VAL A 71 7.19 -2.48 -0.03
CA VAL A 71 6.59 -1.28 0.55
C VAL A 71 6.55 -1.37 2.07
N SER A 72 6.05 -2.47 2.66
CA SER A 72 5.95 -2.65 4.11
C SER A 72 7.29 -2.38 4.81
N MET A 73 8.36 -3.02 4.34
CA MET A 73 9.69 -2.88 4.93
C MET A 73 10.23 -1.44 4.82
N ARG A 74 9.90 -0.72 3.73
CA ARG A 74 10.37 0.65 3.49
C ARG A 74 9.57 1.72 4.21
N VAL A 75 8.39 1.38 4.73
CA VAL A 75 7.57 2.27 5.58
C VAL A 75 7.64 1.93 7.07
N GLY A 76 8.47 0.95 7.44
CA GLY A 76 8.79 0.64 8.83
C GLY A 76 7.92 -0.45 9.46
N LEU A 77 7.16 -1.20 8.68
CA LEU A 77 6.47 -2.39 9.21
C LEU A 77 7.50 -3.44 9.66
N PRO A 78 7.18 -4.20 10.72
CA PRO A 78 8.13 -5.14 11.30
C PRO A 78 8.38 -6.34 10.38
N ALA A 79 9.49 -7.04 10.64
CA ALA A 79 9.89 -8.19 9.83
C ALA A 79 8.85 -9.33 9.86
N TYR A 80 8.11 -9.47 10.96
CA TYR A 80 7.05 -10.47 11.13
C TYR A 80 5.68 -10.04 10.56
N SER A 81 5.54 -8.80 10.05
CA SER A 81 4.28 -8.35 9.46
C SER A 81 3.96 -9.11 8.17
N SER A 82 2.68 -9.31 7.91
CA SER A 82 2.18 -9.91 6.67
C SER A 82 2.16 -8.90 5.52
N ALA A 83 2.15 -9.40 4.29
CA ALA A 83 2.00 -8.58 3.10
C ALA A 83 1.36 -9.38 1.96
N VAL A 84 0.35 -8.81 1.31
CA VAL A 84 -0.31 -9.40 0.15
C VAL A 84 -0.43 -8.38 -0.99
N SER A 85 -0.21 -8.85 -2.22
CA SER A 85 -0.48 -8.08 -3.43
C SER A 85 -1.74 -8.61 -4.09
N VAL A 86 -2.73 -7.74 -4.29
CA VAL A 86 -4.01 -8.07 -4.90
C VAL A 86 -4.03 -7.59 -6.35
N ASN A 87 -4.42 -8.47 -7.26
CA ASN A 87 -4.64 -8.12 -8.65
C ASN A 87 -6.06 -8.54 -9.07
N GLN A 88 -6.92 -7.54 -9.22
CA GLN A 88 -8.28 -7.65 -9.74
C GLN A 88 -8.55 -6.50 -10.73
N ASN A 89 -7.63 -6.26 -11.66
CA ASN A 89 -7.72 -5.15 -12.62
C ASN A 89 -8.00 -3.80 -11.91
N CYS A 90 -8.97 -3.03 -12.40
CA CYS A 90 -9.34 -1.71 -11.91
C CYS A 90 -9.78 -1.72 -10.44
N THR A 91 -10.26 -2.85 -9.91
CA THR A 91 -10.76 -2.95 -8.53
C THR A 91 -9.71 -3.43 -7.53
N SER A 92 -8.45 -3.63 -7.96
CA SER A 92 -7.39 -4.16 -7.09
C SER A 92 -7.22 -3.40 -5.77
N GLY A 93 -7.31 -2.07 -5.79
CA GLY A 93 -7.20 -1.25 -4.58
C GLY A 93 -8.40 -1.39 -3.64
N MET A 94 -9.62 -1.47 -4.20
CA MET A 94 -10.84 -1.68 -3.41
C MET A 94 -10.90 -3.10 -2.84
N ARG A 95 -10.49 -4.11 -3.61
CA ARG A 95 -10.39 -5.49 -3.14
C ARG A 95 -9.34 -5.63 -2.03
N ALA A 96 -8.22 -4.91 -2.14
CA ALA A 96 -7.21 -4.89 -1.08
C ALA A 96 -7.76 -4.29 0.22
N LEU A 97 -8.60 -3.26 0.14
CA LEU A 97 -9.29 -2.70 1.30
C LEU A 97 -10.36 -3.64 1.88
N GLU A 98 -11.06 -4.38 1.03
CA GLU A 98 -12.12 -5.33 1.45
C GLU A 98 -11.57 -6.52 2.26
N ILE A 99 -10.36 -7.00 1.93
CA ILE A 99 -9.74 -8.15 2.60
C ILE A 99 -8.82 -7.76 3.76
N ALA A 100 -8.57 -6.47 3.97
CA ALA A 100 -7.78 -5.94 5.07
C ALA A 100 -8.62 -5.87 6.36
#